data_AF-A0A821XQB6-F1
#
_entry.id   AF-A0A821XQB6-F1
#
_cell.length_a   1.000
_cell.length_b   1.000
_cell.length_c   1.000
_cell.angle_alpha   90.00
_cell.angle_beta   90.00
_cell.angle_gamma   90.00
#
_symmetry.space_group_name_H-M   'P 1'
#
loop_
_entity.id
_entity.type
_entity.pdbx_description
1 polymer ?
#
loop_
_entity_poly.entity_id
_entity_poly.type
_entity_poly.pdbx_seq_one_letter_code
_entity_poly.pdbx_strand_id
1 'polypeptide(L)'
;MAVNTELFISAIQSKPPIWQSKHPHHNNRIITRKLWSEIKEQFPESEGTSTCSSHTNALKRNKMASDYRDELIECERKKILLIEQKMASISDQSEKCDDYHFFMSLLPQMKKFGKLQKLRIRNKITQIIIDEAERMQFSQPRYEENYGGYITGNYPNY
;
A
#
# COMPACT_ATOMS: atom_id res chain seq x y z
N MET A 1 11.76 15.54 -67.65
CA MET A 1 11.35 16.75 -66.91
C MET A 1 12.16 16.78 -65.63
N ALA A 2 12.93 17.84 -65.39
CA ALA A 2 13.81 17.92 -64.23
C ALA A 2 12.98 17.91 -62.95
N VAL A 3 13.38 17.09 -61.96
CA VAL A 3 12.91 17.26 -60.59
C VAL A 3 13.20 18.71 -60.22
N ASN A 4 12.19 19.47 -59.78
CA ASN A 4 12.38 20.86 -59.35
C ASN A 4 13.14 20.88 -58.01
N THR A 5 14.44 20.59 -58.06
CA THR A 5 15.34 20.51 -56.90
C THR A 5 15.34 21.81 -56.10
N GLU A 6 15.24 22.95 -56.78
CA GLU A 6 15.14 24.27 -56.14
C GLU A 6 13.88 24.44 -55.29
N LEU A 7 12.75 23.90 -55.75
CA LEU A 7 11.50 23.91 -54.97
C LEU A 7 11.61 23.00 -53.74
N PHE A 8 12.26 21.84 -53.89
CA PHE A 8 12.46 20.89 -52.79
C PHE A 8 13.39 21.46 -51.71
N ILE A 9 14.52 22.06 -52.12
CA ILE A 9 15.46 22.72 -51.20
C ILE A 9 14.77 23.87 -50.45
N SER A 10 13.97 24.68 -51.15
CA SER A 10 13.19 25.76 -50.53
C SER A 10 12.17 25.24 -49.51
N ALA A 11 11.49 24.13 -49.82
CA ALA A 11 10.53 23.49 -48.92
C ALA A 11 11.18 22.90 -47.65
N ILE A 12 12.42 22.43 -47.74
CA ILE A 12 13.22 22.01 -46.57
C ILE A 12 13.66 23.23 -45.76
N GLN A 13 14.18 24.27 -46.42
CA GLN A 13 14.68 25.47 -45.75
C GLN A 13 13.58 26.20 -44.96
N SER A 14 12.36 26.26 -45.50
CA SER A 14 11.18 26.82 -44.83
C SER A 14 10.72 26.06 -43.57
N LYS A 15 11.25 24.85 -43.32
CA LYS A 15 10.93 24.04 -42.14
C LYS A 15 12.18 23.85 -41.25
N PRO A 16 12.60 24.90 -40.49
CA PRO A 16 13.74 24.86 -39.58
C PRO A 16 13.85 23.64 -38.66
N PRO A 17 12.76 23.08 -38.07
CA PRO A 17 12.86 21.92 -37.19
C PRO A 17 13.52 20.70 -37.85
N ILE A 18 13.47 20.60 -39.17
CA ILE A 18 14.03 19.47 -39.92
C ILE A 18 15.56 19.52 -39.98
N TRP A 19 16.15 20.70 -40.24
CA TRP A 19 17.58 20.84 -40.54
C TRP A 19 18.36 21.64 -39.49
N GLN A 20 17.71 22.48 -38.69
CA GLN A 20 18.37 23.24 -37.63
C GLN A 20 18.47 22.41 -36.35
N SER A 21 19.66 21.87 -36.08
CA SER A 21 19.93 21.07 -34.87
C SER A 21 19.62 21.82 -33.56
N LYS A 22 19.80 23.15 -33.55
CA LYS A 22 19.52 24.02 -32.38
C LYS A 22 18.05 24.39 -32.19
N HIS A 23 17.16 23.97 -33.08
CA HIS A 23 15.75 24.35 -33.01
C HIS A 23 15.02 23.57 -31.90
N PRO A 24 14.18 24.21 -31.06
CA PRO A 24 13.48 23.54 -29.94
C PRO A 24 12.68 22.30 -30.36
N HIS A 25 12.09 22.34 -31.56
CA HIS A 25 11.29 21.25 -32.11
C HIS A 25 12.09 20.24 -32.95
N HIS A 26 13.40 20.37 -33.08
CA HIS A 26 14.23 19.42 -33.84
C HIS A 26 14.20 18.02 -33.24
N ASN A 27 14.28 17.94 -31.90
CA ASN A 27 14.22 16.68 -31.17
C ASN A 27 12.77 16.17 -30.98
N ASN A 28 11.75 16.95 -31.38
CA ASN A 28 10.37 16.49 -31.31
C ASN A 28 10.05 15.61 -32.52
N ARG A 29 10.22 14.30 -32.34
CA ARG A 29 9.98 13.28 -33.37
C ARG A 29 8.60 13.35 -34.00
N ILE A 30 7.57 13.78 -33.26
CA ILE A 30 6.20 13.90 -33.78
C ILE A 30 6.15 15.03 -34.81
N ILE A 31 6.69 16.19 -34.45
CA ILE A 31 6.73 17.38 -35.30
C ILE A 31 7.61 17.12 -36.53
N THR A 32 8.84 16.61 -36.33
CA THR A 32 9.77 16.32 -37.42
C THR A 32 9.18 15.32 -38.42
N ARG A 33 8.49 14.27 -37.95
CA ARG A 33 7.81 13.31 -38.83
C ARG A 33 6.69 13.97 -39.63
N LYS A 34 5.86 14.80 -38.99
CA LYS A 34 4.75 15.50 -39.65
C LYS A 34 5.28 16.42 -40.76
N LEU A 35 6.31 17.20 -40.48
CA LEU A 35 6.90 18.14 -41.43
C LEU A 35 7.52 17.44 -42.64
N TRP A 36 8.15 16.28 -42.44
CA TRP A 36 8.62 15.44 -43.57
C TRP A 36 7.46 14.87 -44.40
N SER A 37 6.35 14.49 -43.77
CA SER A 37 5.14 14.04 -44.48
C SER A 37 4.54 15.16 -45.32
N GLU A 38 4.48 16.38 -44.81
CA GLU A 38 4.01 17.56 -45.55
C GLU A 38 4.91 17.86 -46.77
N ILE A 39 6.24 17.77 -46.62
CA ILE A 39 7.15 17.91 -47.78
C ILE A 39 6.88 16.80 -48.80
N LYS A 40 6.72 15.56 -48.35
CA LYS A 40 6.46 14.43 -49.25
C LYS A 40 5.16 14.62 -50.06
N GLU A 41 4.12 15.19 -49.45
CA GLU A 41 2.85 15.46 -50.11
C GLU A 41 2.96 16.57 -51.18
N GLN A 42 3.85 17.55 -50.98
CA GLN A 42 4.11 18.62 -51.95
C GLN A 42 4.87 18.13 -53.20
N PHE A 43 5.56 16.99 -53.11
CA PHE A 43 6.32 16.40 -54.20
C PHE A 43 5.89 14.93 -54.39
N PRO A 44 4.68 14.68 -54.93
CA PRO A 44 4.27 13.34 -55.28
C PRO A 44 5.22 12.78 -56.34
N GLU A 45 5.96 11.73 -55.99
CA GLU A 45 6.90 11.06 -56.89
C GLU A 45 6.18 10.57 -58.15
N SER A 46 6.67 11.03 -59.32
CA SER A 46 6.50 10.31 -60.57
C SER A 46 7.09 8.91 -60.42
N GLU A 47 6.34 7.90 -60.83
CA GLU A 47 6.57 6.47 -60.60
C GLU A 47 8.04 6.04 -60.55
N GLY A 48 8.48 5.57 -59.37
CA GLY A 48 9.75 4.86 -59.26
C GLY A 48 10.51 5.02 -57.95
N THR A 49 9.90 4.79 -56.78
CA THR A 49 10.69 4.36 -55.62
C THR A 49 10.02 3.21 -54.88
N SER A 50 10.77 2.12 -54.77
CA SER A 50 10.38 0.90 -54.08
C SER A 50 10.14 1.20 -52.60
N THR A 51 8.99 0.75 -52.12
CA THR A 51 8.61 0.77 -50.71
C THR A 51 9.55 -0.15 -49.91
N CYS A 52 10.56 0.40 -49.23
CA CYS A 52 11.23 -0.35 -48.18
C CYS A 52 10.31 -0.40 -46.94
N SER A 53 9.48 -1.45 -46.88
CA SER A 53 8.62 -1.75 -45.73
C SER A 53 9.46 -2.08 -44.50
N SER A 54 9.78 -1.05 -43.72
CA SER A 54 10.35 -1.20 -42.37
C SER A 54 9.25 -1.08 -41.31
N HIS A 55 8.26 -1.97 -41.39
CA HIS A 55 7.30 -2.22 -40.31
C HIS A 55 7.54 -3.67 -39.88
N THR A 56 8.20 -3.94 -38.75
CA THR A 56 7.54 -4.68 -37.65
C THR A 56 8.34 -4.71 -36.34
N ASN A 57 9.54 -4.11 -36.25
CA ASN A 57 10.40 -4.23 -35.05
C ASN A 57 10.13 -3.20 -33.93
N ALA A 58 9.26 -2.21 -34.16
CA ALA A 58 8.91 -1.21 -33.16
C ALA A 58 7.88 -1.72 -32.12
N LEU A 59 6.94 -2.57 -32.55
CA LEU A 59 5.90 -3.12 -31.68
C LEU A 59 6.46 -4.15 -30.67
N LYS A 60 7.44 -4.98 -31.09
CA LYS A 60 8.05 -5.99 -30.20
C LYS A 60 8.85 -5.39 -29.03
N ARG A 61 9.57 -4.29 -29.24
CA ARG A 61 10.33 -3.63 -28.15
C ARG A 61 9.42 -2.95 -27.13
N ASN A 62 8.31 -2.36 -27.57
CA ASN A 62 7.31 -1.78 -26.67
C ASN A 62 6.59 -2.84 -25.84
N LYS A 63 6.37 -4.05 -26.40
CA LYS A 63 5.76 -5.16 -25.65
C LYS A 63 6.65 -5.64 -24.51
N MET A 64 7.96 -5.81 -24.74
CA MET A 64 8.89 -6.24 -23.68
C MET A 64 9.02 -5.20 -22.56
N ALA A 65 9.08 -3.90 -22.91
CA ALA A 65 9.10 -2.83 -21.92
C ALA A 65 7.79 -2.72 -21.12
N SER A 66 6.64 -3.09 -21.73
CA SER A 66 5.36 -3.22 -21.03
C SER A 66 5.38 -4.41 -20.07
N ASP A 67 5.88 -5.56 -20.51
CA ASP A 67 5.97 -6.79 -19.71
C ASP A 67 6.76 -6.59 -18.41
N TYR A 68 7.92 -5.92 -18.50
CA TYR A 68 8.72 -5.57 -17.31
C TYR A 68 8.01 -4.57 -16.38
N ARG A 69 7.22 -3.63 -16.93
CA ARG A 69 6.43 -2.71 -16.11
C ARG A 69 5.30 -3.43 -15.39
N ASP A 70 4.64 -4.36 -16.07
CA ASP A 70 3.54 -5.14 -15.52
C ASP A 70 4.05 -6.08 -14.41
N GLU A 71 5.22 -6.72 -14.61
CA GLU A 71 5.89 -7.52 -13.59
C GLU A 71 6.31 -6.69 -12.36
N LEU A 72 6.81 -5.47 -12.57
CA LEU A 72 7.16 -4.55 -11.48
C LEU A 72 5.93 -4.16 -10.64
N ILE A 73 4.81 -3.82 -11.29
CA ILE A 73 3.55 -3.50 -10.62
C ILE A 73 3.06 -4.70 -9.79
N GLU A 74 3.22 -5.91 -10.32
CA GLU A 74 2.84 -7.13 -9.62
C GLU A 74 3.72 -7.39 -8.37
N CYS A 75 5.02 -7.12 -8.46
CA CYS A 75 5.92 -7.16 -7.31
C CYS A 75 5.54 -6.14 -6.23
N GLU A 76 5.18 -4.92 -6.63
CA GLU A 76 4.73 -3.87 -5.70
C GLU A 76 3.42 -4.27 -5.00
N ARG A 77 2.46 -4.83 -5.74
CA ARG A 77 1.20 -5.36 -5.17
C ARG A 77 1.44 -6.47 -4.16
N LYS A 78 2.27 -7.45 -4.49
CA LYS A 78 2.63 -8.55 -3.57
C LYS A 78 3.29 -8.04 -2.30
N LYS A 79 4.14 -7.02 -2.40
CA LYS A 79 4.77 -6.39 -1.25
C LYS A 79 3.75 -5.71 -0.35
N ILE A 80 2.79 -4.97 -0.92
CA ILE A 80 1.70 -4.33 -0.16
C ILE A 80 0.85 -5.40 0.56
N LEU A 81 0.46 -6.48 -0.12
CA LEU A 81 -0.30 -7.57 0.50
C LEU A 81 0.43 -8.23 1.67
N LEU A 82 1.73 -8.48 1.54
CA LEU A 82 2.53 -9.02 2.66
C LEU A 82 2.59 -8.04 3.83
N ILE A 83 2.68 -6.74 3.56
CA ILE A 83 2.68 -5.70 4.60
C ILE A 83 1.30 -5.67 5.28
N GLU A 84 0.20 -5.67 4.53
CA GLU A 84 -1.16 -5.70 5.08
C GLU A 84 -1.39 -6.96 5.93
N GLN A 85 -0.98 -8.14 5.45
CA GLN A 85 -1.09 -9.39 6.20
C GLN A 85 -0.20 -9.38 7.47
N LYS A 86 0.99 -8.82 7.37
CA LYS A 86 1.90 -8.66 8.52
C LYS A 86 1.36 -7.62 9.51
N MET A 87 0.74 -6.54 9.03
CA MET A 87 0.10 -5.54 9.88
C MET A 87 -1.17 -6.08 10.53
N ALA A 88 -1.97 -6.89 9.83
CA ALA A 88 -3.13 -7.58 10.40
C ALA A 88 -2.71 -8.58 11.49
N SER A 89 -1.62 -9.33 11.28
CA SER A 89 -1.08 -10.23 12.31
C SER A 89 -0.33 -9.52 13.44
N ILE A 90 0.22 -8.32 13.22
CA ILE A 90 0.82 -7.47 14.26
C ILE A 90 -0.25 -6.73 15.08
N SER A 91 -1.34 -6.29 14.45
CA SER A 91 -2.48 -5.67 15.15
C SER A 91 -3.08 -6.63 16.19
N ASP A 92 -3.08 -7.94 15.90
CA ASP A 92 -3.53 -9.02 16.80
C ASP A 92 -2.47 -9.42 17.87
N GLN A 93 -1.24 -8.89 17.77
CA GLN A 93 -0.18 -9.07 18.78
C GLN A 93 0.02 -7.84 19.66
N SER A 94 -0.72 -6.76 19.41
CA SER A 94 -0.53 -5.48 20.10
C SER A 94 -1.08 -5.40 21.52
N GLU A 95 -1.58 -6.49 22.09
CA GLU A 95 -2.08 -6.47 23.48
C GLU A 95 -1.92 -7.80 24.22
N LYS A 96 -0.79 -8.47 24.05
CA LYS A 96 -0.40 -9.54 24.97
C LYS A 96 0.25 -8.90 26.19
N CYS A 97 -0.56 -8.57 27.20
CA CYS A 97 -0.07 -8.04 28.48
C CYS A 97 0.98 -8.96 29.12
N ASP A 98 1.75 -8.44 30.07
CA ASP A 98 2.79 -9.22 30.78
C ASP A 98 2.25 -10.54 31.36
N ASP A 99 1.01 -10.53 31.86
CA ASP A 99 0.33 -11.72 32.39
C ASP A 99 0.13 -12.80 31.31
N TYR A 100 -0.20 -12.40 30.07
CA TYR A 100 -0.31 -13.35 28.95
C TYR A 100 1.00 -14.08 28.73
N HIS A 101 2.12 -13.35 28.73
CA HIS A 101 3.45 -13.93 28.54
C HIS A 101 3.87 -14.80 29.73
N PHE A 102 3.53 -14.40 30.96
CA PHE A 102 3.71 -15.24 32.14
C PHE A 102 2.97 -16.58 32.00
N PHE A 103 1.68 -16.58 31.64
CA PHE A 103 0.92 -17.83 31.46
C PHE A 103 1.46 -18.70 30.32
N MET A 104 1.95 -18.08 29.24
CA MET A 104 2.64 -18.81 28.15
C MET A 104 3.89 -19.53 28.64
N SER A 105 4.65 -18.93 29.56
CA SER A 105 5.84 -19.56 30.16
C SER A 105 5.52 -20.80 31.00
N LEU A 106 4.28 -20.93 31.50
CA LEU A 106 3.83 -22.08 32.29
C LEU A 106 3.37 -23.27 31.44
N LEU A 107 3.06 -23.07 30.16
CA LEU A 107 2.58 -24.12 29.26
C LEU A 107 3.53 -25.34 29.14
N PRO A 108 4.87 -25.17 29.03
CA PRO A 108 5.80 -26.31 28.99
C PRO A 108 5.66 -27.24 30.19
N GLN A 109 5.39 -26.68 31.37
CA GLN A 109 5.17 -27.46 32.59
C GLN A 109 3.78 -28.10 32.57
N MET A 110 2.75 -27.36 32.14
CA MET A 110 1.38 -27.87 32.04
C MET A 110 1.23 -29.04 31.06
N LYS A 111 2.06 -29.11 30.00
CA LYS A 111 2.06 -30.20 29.02
C LYS A 111 2.46 -31.54 29.63
N LYS A 112 3.23 -31.55 30.72
CA LYS A 112 3.68 -32.78 31.41
C LYS A 112 2.56 -33.48 32.19
N PHE A 113 1.45 -32.79 32.46
CA PHE A 113 0.35 -33.31 33.27
C PHE A 113 -0.75 -33.98 32.43
N GLY A 114 -1.37 -35.02 32.98
CA GLY A 114 -2.53 -35.70 32.40
C GLY A 114 -3.82 -34.89 32.52
N LYS A 115 -4.90 -35.33 31.84
CA LYS A 115 -6.19 -34.62 31.77
C LYS A 115 -6.76 -34.29 33.16
N LEU A 116 -6.77 -35.26 34.08
CA LEU A 116 -7.30 -35.07 35.44
C LEU A 116 -6.44 -34.11 36.27
N GLN A 117 -5.12 -34.14 36.09
CA GLN A 117 -4.19 -33.23 36.77
C GLN A 117 -4.38 -31.79 36.27
N LYS A 118 -4.55 -31.59 34.96
CA LYS A 118 -4.88 -30.27 34.39
C LYS A 118 -6.19 -29.71 34.96
N LEU A 119 -7.20 -30.56 35.14
CA LEU A 119 -8.46 -30.16 35.77
C LEU A 119 -8.26 -29.71 37.21
N ARG A 120 -7.50 -30.48 38.01
CA ARG A 120 -7.18 -30.11 39.40
C ARG A 120 -6.41 -28.80 39.49
N ILE A 121 -5.41 -28.59 38.61
CA ILE A 121 -4.62 -27.36 38.56
C ILE A 121 -5.51 -26.16 38.18
N ARG A 122 -6.37 -26.31 37.16
CA ARG A 122 -7.33 -25.27 36.78
C ARG A 122 -8.19 -24.88 37.97
N ASN A 123 -8.79 -25.85 38.67
CA ASN A 123 -9.62 -25.56 39.84
C ASN A 123 -8.84 -24.80 40.90
N LYS A 124 -7.60 -25.19 41.20
CA LYS A 124 -6.75 -24.47 42.17
C LYS A 124 -6.45 -23.03 41.75
N ILE A 125 -6.04 -22.81 40.51
CA ILE A 125 -5.76 -21.46 39.99
C ILE A 125 -7.03 -20.60 40.06
N THR A 126 -8.18 -21.15 39.66
CA THR A 126 -9.46 -20.43 39.73
C THR A 126 -9.82 -20.04 41.16
N GLN A 127 -9.64 -20.93 42.15
CA GLN A 127 -9.87 -20.60 43.56
C GLN A 127 -8.95 -19.46 44.03
N ILE A 128 -7.66 -19.51 43.70
CA ILE A 128 -6.71 -18.45 44.06
C ILE A 128 -7.12 -17.10 43.46
N ILE A 129 -7.57 -17.08 42.20
CA ILE A 129 -8.03 -15.84 41.54
C ILE A 129 -9.27 -15.28 42.24
N ILE A 130 -10.22 -16.15 42.61
CA ILE A 130 -11.43 -15.74 43.35
C ILE A 130 -11.04 -15.14 44.71
N ASP A 131 -10.20 -15.83 45.49
CA ASP A 131 -9.75 -15.37 46.80
C ASP A 131 -9.05 -14.00 46.73
N GLU A 132 -8.19 -13.79 45.73
CA GLU A 132 -7.50 -12.50 45.53
C GLU A 132 -8.46 -11.39 45.07
N ALA A 133 -9.43 -11.71 44.18
CA ALA A 133 -10.44 -10.75 43.76
C ALA A 133 -11.33 -10.30 44.94
N GLU A 134 -11.70 -11.22 45.83
CA GLU A 134 -12.45 -10.91 47.05
C GLU A 134 -11.65 -9.99 47.98
N ARG A 135 -10.36 -10.28 48.21
CA ARG A 135 -9.48 -9.43 49.03
C ARG A 135 -9.39 -8.00 48.51
N MET A 136 -9.36 -7.82 47.18
CA MET A 136 -9.39 -6.48 46.58
C MET A 136 -10.70 -5.74 46.88
N GLN A 137 -11.84 -6.43 46.86
CA GLN A 137 -13.15 -5.82 47.16
C GLN A 137 -13.27 -5.33 48.61
N PHE A 138 -12.62 -5.99 49.57
CA PHE A 138 -12.61 -5.58 50.98
C PHE A 138 -11.60 -4.45 51.31
N SER A 139 -10.73 -4.07 50.36
CA SER A 139 -9.74 -3.00 50.54
C SER A 139 -10.23 -1.61 50.11
N GLN A 140 -11.46 -1.48 49.61
CA GLN A 140 -12.10 -0.18 49.42
C GLN A 140 -12.53 0.37 50.78
N PRO A 141 -12.08 1.56 51.21
CA PRO A 141 -12.62 2.18 52.40
C PRO A 141 -14.11 2.42 52.15
N ARG A 142 -14.98 1.74 52.91
CA ARG A 142 -16.37 2.18 53.03
C ARG A 142 -16.30 3.59 53.59
N TYR A 143 -16.56 4.58 52.75
CA TYR A 143 -17.06 5.85 53.22
C TYR A 143 -18.37 5.52 53.94
N GLU A 144 -18.30 5.46 55.28
CA GLU A 144 -19.48 5.53 56.11
C GLU A 144 -20.20 6.82 55.69
N GLU A 145 -21.27 6.65 54.92
CA GLU A 145 -22.28 7.68 54.74
C GLU A 145 -22.87 7.98 56.12
N ASN A 146 -22.21 8.88 56.84
CA ASN A 146 -22.75 9.62 57.95
C ASN A 146 -23.79 10.60 57.38
N TYR A 147 -24.92 10.08 56.89
CA TYR A 147 -26.13 10.88 56.78
C TYR A 147 -26.62 11.10 58.20
N GLY A 148 -26.40 12.35 58.65
CA GLY A 148 -26.66 12.80 60.00
C GLY A 148 -27.99 12.29 60.54
N GLY A 149 -27.90 11.64 61.70
CA GLY A 149 -29.07 11.34 62.52
C GLY A 149 -29.85 12.61 62.77
N TYR A 150 -31.08 12.64 62.28
CA TYR A 150 -32.05 13.65 62.69
C TYR A 150 -32.27 13.44 64.19
N ILE A 151 -31.75 14.38 64.97
CA ILE A 151 -32.09 14.54 66.37
C ILE A 151 -33.61 14.60 66.42
N THR A 152 -34.22 13.61 67.09
CA THR A 152 -35.65 13.61 67.40
C THR A 152 -35.92 14.82 68.29
N GLY A 153 -36.37 15.92 67.67
CA GLY A 153 -36.83 17.10 68.35
C GLY A 153 -38.03 16.75 69.22
N ASN A 154 -37.79 16.71 70.52
CA ASN A 154 -38.80 16.60 71.56
C ASN A 154 -39.65 17.88 71.55
N TYR A 155 -40.82 17.86 70.91
CA TYR A 155 -41.77 18.97 70.99
C TYR A 155 -42.51 18.92 72.33
N PRO A 156 -42.53 20.02 73.11
CA PRO A 156 -43.34 20.10 74.31
C PRO A 156 -44.82 20.25 73.94
N ASN A 157 -45.65 19.42 74.56
CA ASN A 157 -47.11 19.53 74.51
C ASN A 157 -47.55 20.91 75.02
N TYR A 158 -48.32 21.62 74.20
CA TYR A 158 -49.27 22.66 74.62
C TYR A 158 -50.56 22.52 73.82
#